data_AF-A0A7K7GQE7-F1
#
_entry.id   AF-A0A7K7GQE7-F1
#
_cell.length_a   1.000
_cell.length_b   1.000
_cell.length_c   1.000
_cell.angle_alpha   90.00
_cell.angle_beta   90.00
_cell.angle_gamma   90.00
#
_symmetry.space_group_name_H-M   'P 1'
#
loop_
_entity.id
_entity.type
_entity.pdbx_description
1 polymer ?
#
loop_
_entity_poly.entity_id
_entity_poly.type
_entity_poly.pdbx_seq_one_letter_code
_entity_poly.pdbx_strand_id
1 'polypeptide(L)'
;PQCHLRGSLHGHHPRDCLFYLRDWAPDRLQQLLTAANITFETEPPPEAPPNPTGQCPVQEQKELGATLRDENCGRETAPGQAGLCRGHYTEYLVSLINRHGLDPAPLYSPAELRAAAQRHLA
;
A
#
# COMPACT_ATOMS: atom_id res chain seq x y z
N PRO A 1 -21.76 -5.31 -14.68
CA PRO A 1 -21.47 -5.43 -13.23
C PRO A 1 -22.69 -5.18 -12.35
N GLN A 2 -23.28 -6.27 -11.84
CA GLN A 2 -24.32 -6.18 -10.80
C GLN A 2 -23.63 -6.10 -9.42
N CYS A 3 -23.75 -4.94 -8.75
CA CYS A 3 -23.21 -4.81 -7.39
C CYS A 3 -24.06 -5.62 -6.40
N HIS A 4 -23.41 -6.51 -5.64
CA HIS A 4 -24.02 -7.33 -4.58
C HIS A 4 -23.99 -6.66 -3.19
N LEU A 5 -23.32 -5.52 -3.04
CA LEU A 5 -23.11 -4.81 -1.76
C LEU A 5 -24.06 -3.61 -1.56
N ARG A 6 -25.23 -3.63 -2.19
CA ARG A 6 -26.17 -2.48 -2.23
C ARG A 6 -26.68 -2.02 -0.86
N GLY A 7 -26.62 -2.88 0.16
CA GLY A 7 -27.06 -2.56 1.52
C GLY A 7 -26.01 -1.91 2.43
N SER A 8 -24.81 -1.62 1.92
CA SER A 8 -23.68 -1.09 2.71
C SER A 8 -23.00 0.09 2.01
N LEU A 9 -22.35 0.97 2.78
CA LEU A 9 -21.43 1.97 2.24
C LEU A 9 -20.23 1.26 1.58
N HIS A 10 -20.01 1.50 0.30
CA HIS A 10 -18.92 0.88 -0.45
C HIS A 10 -18.50 1.75 -1.65
N GLY A 11 -17.30 1.47 -2.17
CA GLY A 11 -16.79 2.01 -3.43
C GLY A 11 -16.44 0.89 -4.41
N HIS A 12 -16.43 1.21 -5.71
CA HIS A 12 -15.93 0.32 -6.74
C HIS A 12 -14.47 0.68 -7.04
N HIS A 13 -13.55 -0.15 -6.55
CA HIS A 13 -12.12 0.06 -6.71
C HIS A 13 -11.59 -0.73 -7.93
N PRO A 14 -10.68 -0.16 -8.74
CA PRO A 14 -9.94 -0.93 -9.72
C PRO A 14 -8.89 -1.81 -9.03
N ARG A 15 -8.38 -2.84 -9.73
CA ARG A 15 -7.54 -3.92 -9.16
C ARG A 15 -6.17 -3.46 -8.66
N ASP A 16 -5.70 -2.32 -9.12
CA ASP A 16 -4.46 -1.62 -8.76
C ASP A 16 -4.66 -0.59 -7.63
N CYS A 17 -5.89 -0.39 -7.15
CA CYS A 17 -6.15 0.50 -6.04
C CYS A 17 -5.50 -0.01 -4.74
N LEU A 18 -5.01 0.92 -3.92
CA LEU A 18 -4.51 0.65 -2.57
C LEU A 18 -5.49 -0.18 -1.72
N PHE A 19 -6.80 -0.01 -1.94
CA PHE A 19 -7.84 -0.83 -1.29
C PHE A 19 -7.57 -2.34 -1.40
N TYR A 20 -7.09 -2.82 -2.55
CA TYR A 20 -6.70 -4.22 -2.76
C TYR A 20 -5.22 -4.45 -2.49
N LEU A 21 -4.34 -3.58 -3.00
CA LEU A 21 -2.90 -3.83 -2.93
C LEU A 21 -2.32 -3.74 -1.50
N ARG A 22 -3.02 -3.08 -0.56
CA ARG A 22 -2.61 -3.06 0.86
C ARG A 22 -2.60 -4.44 1.53
N ASP A 23 -3.35 -5.38 0.97
CA ASP A 23 -3.44 -6.75 1.49
C ASP A 23 -2.28 -7.62 1.01
N TRP A 24 -1.50 -7.17 0.02
CA TRP A 24 -0.28 -7.86 -0.38
C TRP A 24 0.84 -7.64 0.63
N ALA A 25 1.73 -8.63 0.76
CA ALA A 25 2.99 -8.43 1.46
C ALA A 25 3.90 -7.47 0.66
N PRO A 26 4.72 -6.63 1.32
CA PRO A 26 5.65 -5.74 0.64
C PRO A 26 6.50 -6.43 -0.42
N ASP A 27 7.02 -7.62 -0.14
CA ASP A 27 7.85 -8.40 -1.07
C ASP A 27 7.14 -8.69 -2.41
N ARG A 28 5.82 -8.93 -2.38
CA ARG A 28 5.04 -9.18 -3.62
C ARG A 28 4.85 -7.90 -4.43
N LEU A 29 4.71 -6.75 -3.76
CA LEU A 29 4.64 -5.44 -4.42
C LEU A 29 6.01 -5.06 -5.02
N GLN A 30 7.10 -5.33 -4.29
CA GLN A 30 8.47 -5.19 -4.77
C GLN A 30 8.75 -6.09 -5.96
N GLN A 31 8.22 -7.32 -5.99
CA GLN A 31 8.34 -8.22 -7.15
C GLN A 31 7.71 -7.60 -8.40
N LEU A 32 6.54 -6.96 -8.27
CA LEU A 32 5.88 -6.28 -9.39
C LEU A 32 6.73 -5.12 -9.92
N LEU A 33 7.27 -4.30 -9.03
CA LEU A 33 8.15 -3.18 -9.38
C LEU A 33 9.45 -3.67 -10.03
N THR A 34 10.06 -4.72 -9.47
CA THR A 34 11.29 -5.33 -10.00
C THR A 34 11.07 -5.89 -11.40
N ALA A 35 9.96 -6.60 -11.63
CA ALA A 35 9.62 -7.15 -12.95
C ALA A 35 9.45 -6.06 -14.03
N ALA A 36 9.11 -4.84 -13.61
CA ALA A 36 8.98 -3.66 -14.47
C ALA A 36 10.25 -2.77 -14.50
N ASN A 37 11.35 -3.19 -13.86
CA ASN A 37 12.59 -2.41 -13.69
C ASN A 37 12.37 -1.03 -13.03
N ILE A 38 11.42 -0.94 -12.09
CA ILE A 38 11.18 0.26 -11.30
C ILE A 38 11.94 0.15 -9.98
N THR A 39 12.79 1.12 -9.70
CA THR A 39 13.54 1.22 -8.45
C THR A 39 12.64 1.65 -7.30
N PHE A 40 12.91 1.13 -6.11
CA PHE A 40 12.24 1.49 -4.87
C PHE A 40 13.24 1.46 -3.72
N GLU A 41 12.97 2.26 -2.69
CA GLU A 41 13.82 2.35 -1.52
C GLU A 41 13.53 1.21 -0.54
N THR A 42 14.60 0.72 0.09
CA THR A 42 14.56 -0.29 1.16
C THR A 42 15.26 0.19 2.42
N GLU A 43 16.17 1.16 2.29
CA GLU A 43 16.83 1.86 3.37
C GLU A 43 16.30 3.29 3.50
N PRO A 44 16.32 3.90 4.70
CA PRO A 44 16.01 5.32 4.85
C PRO A 44 16.95 6.18 3.99
N PRO A 45 16.50 7.35 3.48
CA PRO A 45 17.36 8.23 2.71
C PRO A 45 18.56 8.71 3.56
N PRO A 46 19.75 8.94 2.97
CA PRO A 46 20.94 9.36 3.71
C PRO A 46 20.76 10.63 4.56
N GLU A 47 19.90 11.53 4.09
CA GLU A 47 19.53 12.78 4.75
C GLU A 47 18.43 12.63 5.81
N ALA A 48 17.90 11.42 6.03
CA ALA A 48 16.89 11.18 7.06
C ALA A 48 17.45 11.52 8.46
N PRO A 49 16.67 12.21 9.31
CA PRO A 49 17.03 12.36 10.72
C PRO A 49 17.25 11.00 11.38
N PRO A 50 18.18 10.91 12.35
CA PRO A 50 18.34 9.69 13.13
C PRO A 50 17.00 9.22 13.71
N ASN A 51 16.65 7.96 13.50
CA ASN A 51 15.45 7.34 14.03
C ASN A 51 15.81 6.31 15.12
N PRO A 52 16.28 6.74 16.30
CA PRO A 52 16.73 5.83 17.36
C PRO A 52 15.58 4.99 17.94
N THR A 53 14.34 5.43 17.78
CA THR A 53 13.15 4.71 18.28
C THR A 53 12.68 3.62 17.33
N GLY A 54 13.14 3.62 16.07
CA GLY A 54 12.66 2.68 15.05
C GLY A 54 11.18 2.85 14.71
N GLN A 55 10.64 4.06 14.88
CA GLN A 55 9.22 4.36 14.67
C GLN A 55 8.97 5.14 13.38
N CYS A 56 7.84 4.89 12.73
CA CYS A 56 7.52 5.48 11.45
C CYS A 56 7.28 7.01 11.58
N PRO A 57 7.99 7.84 10.78
CA PRO A 57 7.96 9.30 10.90
C PRO A 57 6.86 9.98 10.08
N VAL A 58 6.03 9.22 9.36
CA VAL A 58 4.96 9.78 8.52
C VAL A 58 3.98 10.55 9.39
N GLN A 59 3.72 11.82 9.05
CA GLN A 59 2.74 12.65 9.75
C GLN A 59 1.32 12.13 9.48
N GLU A 60 0.59 11.87 10.54
CA GLU A 60 -0.84 11.52 10.52
C GLU A 60 -1.61 12.59 11.30
N GLN A 61 -2.80 12.95 10.83
CA GLN A 61 -3.72 13.79 11.59
C GLN A 61 -4.52 12.90 12.55
N LYS A 62 -4.18 12.93 13.83
CA LYS A 62 -4.79 12.09 14.87
C LYS A 62 -5.87 12.83 15.63
N GLU A 63 -6.96 12.14 15.94
CA GLU A 63 -8.03 12.64 16.79
C GLU A 63 -7.66 12.48 18.26
N LEU A 64 -7.54 13.61 18.96
CA LEU A 64 -7.39 13.67 20.41
C LEU A 64 -8.63 14.35 21.00
N GLY A 65 -9.64 13.54 21.32
CA GLY A 65 -10.95 14.03 21.74
C GLY A 65 -11.64 14.81 20.61
N ALA A 66 -11.95 16.08 20.86
CA ALA A 66 -12.55 16.97 19.85
C ALA A 66 -11.52 17.76 19.02
N THR A 67 -10.22 17.51 19.21
CA THR A 67 -9.15 18.23 18.50
C THR A 67 -8.39 17.32 17.56
N LEU A 68 -7.93 17.88 16.44
CA LEU A 68 -7.05 17.21 15.50
C LEU A 68 -5.62 17.69 15.75
N ARG A 69 -4.66 16.77 15.77
CA ARG A 69 -3.23 17.07 15.91
C ARG A 69 -2.42 16.31 14.88
N ASP A 70 -1.44 16.97 14.28
CA ASP A 70 -0.47 16.33 13.43
C ASP A 70 0.59 15.68 14.31
N GLU A 71 0.68 14.35 14.22
CA GLU A 71 1.62 13.56 14.99
C GLU A 71 2.27 12.49 14.10
N ASN A 72 3.48 12.06 14.46
CA ASN A 72 4.09 10.91 13.81
C ASN A 72 3.19 9.68 13.93
N CYS A 73 3.15 8.89 12.86
CA CYS A 73 2.52 7.58 12.83
C CYS A 73 2.89 6.75 14.06
N GLY A 74 4.20 6.64 14.34
CA GLY A 74 4.71 6.02 15.57
C GLY A 74 4.71 4.48 15.56
N ARG A 75 4.14 3.85 14.54
CA ARG A 75 4.17 2.38 14.36
C ARG A 75 5.60 1.90 14.09
N GLU A 76 5.91 0.68 14.53
CA GLU A 76 7.23 0.07 14.35
C GLU A 76 7.62 -0.06 12.87
N THR A 77 8.89 0.21 12.61
CA THR A 77 9.54 0.01 11.32
C THR A 77 10.25 -1.34 11.30
N ALA A 78 10.51 -1.88 10.10
CA ALA A 78 11.35 -3.06 9.96
C ALA A 78 12.46 -2.82 8.92
N PRO A 79 13.56 -3.59 8.98
CA PRO A 79 14.59 -3.55 7.94
C PRO A 79 14.01 -3.77 6.54
N GLY A 80 14.58 -3.12 5.53
CA GLY A 80 14.12 -3.24 4.14
C GLY A 80 12.84 -2.47 3.80
N GLN A 81 12.29 -1.67 4.73
CA GLN A 81 11.07 -0.88 4.53
C GLN A 81 11.30 0.64 4.56
N ALA A 82 12.50 1.08 4.19
CA ALA A 82 12.87 2.49 4.05
C ALA A 82 12.62 3.36 5.29
N GLY A 83 12.66 2.76 6.49
CA GLY A 83 12.33 3.45 7.75
C GLY A 83 10.85 3.77 7.92
N LEU A 84 9.96 3.09 7.18
CA LEU A 84 8.51 3.21 7.28
C LEU A 84 7.91 1.99 7.98
N CYS A 85 6.72 2.16 8.57
CA CYS A 85 5.93 1.01 9.04
C CYS A 85 5.36 0.26 7.85
N ARG A 86 4.92 -0.99 8.06
CA ARG A 86 4.36 -1.82 6.98
C ARG A 86 3.25 -1.13 6.18
N GLY A 87 2.34 -0.42 6.85
CA GLY A 87 1.25 0.29 6.19
C GLY A 87 1.76 1.36 5.23
N HIS A 88 2.57 2.29 5.73
CA HIS A 88 3.11 3.38 4.91
C HIS A 88 4.13 2.91 3.88
N TYR A 89 4.89 1.85 4.15
CA TYR A 89 5.76 1.26 3.13
C TYR A 89 4.95 0.65 1.98
N THR A 90 3.87 -0.06 2.28
CA THR A 90 2.95 -0.55 1.25
C THR A 90 2.32 0.59 0.46
N GLU A 91 1.89 1.68 1.12
CA GLU A 91 1.37 2.87 0.42
C GLU A 91 2.41 3.49 -0.51
N TYR A 92 3.66 3.59 -0.06
CA TYR A 92 4.79 4.04 -0.88
C TYR A 92 4.97 3.15 -2.13
N LEU A 93 5.04 1.83 -1.97
CA LEU A 93 5.19 0.91 -3.11
C LEU A 93 4.01 0.99 -4.08
N VAL A 94 2.78 1.05 -3.55
CA VAL A 94 1.56 1.21 -4.36
C VAL A 94 1.55 2.55 -5.09
N SER A 95 2.08 3.62 -4.48
CA SER A 95 2.23 4.91 -5.17
C SER A 95 3.15 4.81 -6.39
N LEU A 96 4.19 3.98 -6.35
CA LEU A 96 5.08 3.74 -7.48
C LEU A 96 4.38 2.90 -8.55
N ILE A 97 3.74 1.79 -8.15
CA ILE A 97 2.94 0.92 -9.02
C ILE A 97 1.95 1.77 -9.84
N ASN A 98 1.20 2.64 -9.16
CA ASN A 98 0.16 3.46 -9.79
C ASN A 98 0.75 4.57 -10.67
N ARG A 99 1.83 5.23 -10.23
CA ARG A 99 2.52 6.25 -11.04
C ARG A 99 3.09 5.69 -12.35
N HIS A 100 3.49 4.43 -12.35
CA HIS A 100 4.00 3.73 -13.53
C HIS A 100 2.93 2.91 -14.29
N GLY A 101 1.66 2.95 -13.84
CA GLY A 101 0.56 2.25 -14.50
C GLY A 101 0.72 0.73 -14.54
N LEU A 102 1.36 0.14 -13.53
CA LEU A 102 1.64 -1.29 -13.51
C LEU A 102 0.39 -2.10 -13.17
N ASP A 103 0.11 -3.15 -13.94
CA ASP A 103 -1.00 -4.06 -13.70
C ASP A 103 -0.58 -5.14 -12.68
N PRO A 104 -1.29 -5.35 -11.56
CA PRO A 104 -1.00 -6.44 -10.62
C PRO A 104 -1.46 -7.83 -11.10
N ALA A 105 -2.36 -7.91 -12.09
CA ALA A 105 -2.92 -9.17 -12.60
C ALA A 105 -1.89 -10.21 -13.10
N PRO A 106 -0.73 -9.84 -13.67
CA PRO A 106 0.31 -10.81 -14.06
C PRO A 106 0.85 -11.65 -12.90
N LEU A 107 0.76 -11.16 -11.66
CA LEU A 107 1.17 -11.92 -10.46
C LEU A 107 0.00 -12.65 -9.79
N TYR A 108 -1.21 -12.60 -10.34
CA TYR A 108 -2.36 -13.28 -9.74
C TYR A 108 -2.26 -14.79 -9.95
N SER A 109 -2.59 -15.53 -8.90
CA SER A 109 -2.91 -16.95 -8.98
C SER A 109 -4.19 -17.18 -9.81
N PRO A 110 -4.43 -18.41 -10.30
CA PRO A 110 -5.68 -18.74 -10.97
C PRO A 110 -6.94 -18.44 -10.13
N ALA A 111 -6.85 -18.50 -8.81
CA ALA A 111 -7.98 -18.17 -7.93
C ALA A 111 -8.24 -16.65 -7.89
N GLU A 112 -7.18 -15.84 -7.76
CA GLU A 112 -7.28 -14.37 -7.79
C GLU A 112 -7.78 -13.86 -9.14
N LEU A 113 -7.33 -14.44 -10.26
CA LEU A 113 -7.84 -14.12 -11.60
C LEU A 113 -9.33 -14.38 -11.73
N ARG A 114 -9.82 -15.54 -11.26
CA ARG A 114 -11.26 -15.85 -11.27
C ARG A 114 -12.04 -14.87 -10.41
N ALA A 115 -11.57 -14.57 -9.20
CA ALA A 115 -12.23 -13.62 -8.31
C ALA A 115 -12.29 -12.20 -8.91
N ALA A 116 -11.21 -11.74 -9.56
CA ALA A 116 -11.19 -10.46 -10.25
C ALA A 116 -12.12 -10.45 -11.47
N ALA A 117 -12.13 -11.51 -12.29
CA ALA A 117 -13.04 -11.64 -13.42
C ALA A 117 -14.50 -11.61 -12.96
N GLN A 118 -14.85 -12.36 -11.93
CA GLN A 118 -16.19 -12.39 -11.36
C GLN A 118 -16.63 -11.04 -10.79
N ARG A 119 -15.68 -10.24 -10.28
CA ARG A 119 -15.96 -8.89 -9.77
C ARG A 119 -16.18 -7.85 -10.88
N HIS A 120 -15.40 -7.92 -11.96
CA HIS A 120 -15.33 -6.85 -12.96
C HIS A 120 -16.07 -7.16 -14.26
N LEU A 121 -16.28 -8.44 -14.60
CA LEU A 121 -16.87 -8.88 -15.88
C LEU A 121 -18.26 -9.50 -15.73
N ALA A 122 -18.64 -9.98 -14.54
CA ALA A 122 -19.99 -10.49 -14.27
C ALA A 122 -20.97 -9.35 -13.95
#